data_AF-A0A7X9PPQ9-F1
#
_entry.id   AF-A0A7X9PPQ9-F1
#
_cell.length_a   1.000
_cell.length_b   1.000
_cell.length_c   1.000
_cell.angle_alpha   90.00
_cell.angle_beta   90.00
_cell.angle_gamma   90.00
#
_symmetry.space_group_name_H-M   'P 1'
#
loop_
_entity.id
_entity.type
_entity.pdbx_description
1 polymer ?
#
loop_
_entity_poly.entity_id
_entity_poly.type
_entity_poly.pdbx_seq_one_letter_code
_entity_poly.pdbx_strand_id
1 'polypeptide(L)'
;MINKNPYIPAPVEITKIIDEVDTHDIKTFRLAFLNKEDEANFKYLPGQFAELSIYGKGESPIGIASSPTQTGYIEFTVQRAGAVVPGLVTSALHDLDEGAKIGIRGPLGNSWPIEFLEK
;
A
#
# COMPACT_ATOMS: atom_id res chain seq x y z
N MET A 1 -8.28 -24.79 4.79
CA MET A 1 -7.76 -23.44 4.54
C MET A 1 -7.67 -23.28 3.03
N ILE A 2 -8.41 -22.35 2.44
CA ILE A 2 -8.22 -22.03 1.02
C ILE A 2 -6.86 -21.35 0.94
N ASN A 3 -5.88 -22.06 0.36
CA ASN A 3 -4.53 -21.56 0.18
C ASN A 3 -4.58 -20.46 -0.88
N LYS A 4 -4.82 -19.22 -0.44
CA LYS A 4 -4.94 -18.08 -1.34
C LYS A 4 -3.58 -17.83 -1.97
N ASN A 5 -3.53 -17.84 -3.31
CA ASN A 5 -2.28 -17.74 -4.04
C ASN A 5 -1.58 -16.39 -3.72
N PRO A 6 -0.38 -16.40 -3.09
CA PRO A 6 0.32 -15.17 -2.72
C PRO A 6 0.79 -14.37 -3.94
N TYR A 7 0.74 -14.97 -5.14
CA TYR A 7 1.08 -14.32 -6.39
C TYR A 7 -0.05 -13.51 -7.01
N ILE A 8 -1.27 -13.59 -6.47
CA ILE A 8 -2.42 -12.85 -6.99
C ILE A 8 -2.64 -11.61 -6.10
N PRO A 9 -2.47 -10.39 -6.63
CA PRO A 9 -2.80 -9.16 -5.91
C PRO A 9 -4.28 -9.12 -5.54
N ALA A 10 -4.56 -8.75 -4.28
CA ALA A 10 -5.90 -8.42 -3.85
C ALA A 10 -6.30 -7.07 -4.45
N PRO A 11 -7.51 -6.94 -5.03
CA PRO A 11 -7.95 -5.68 -5.59
C PRO A 11 -8.35 -4.71 -4.48
N VAL A 12 -7.84 -3.49 -4.57
CA VAL A 12 -8.13 -2.38 -3.64
C VAL A 12 -8.49 -1.12 -4.41
N GLU A 13 -9.16 -0.20 -3.75
CA GLU A 13 -9.54 1.11 -4.27
C GLU A 13 -8.86 2.21 -3.44
N ILE A 14 -8.37 3.25 -4.14
CA ILE A 14 -7.87 4.47 -3.49
C ILE A 14 -9.07 5.28 -3.01
N THR A 15 -9.35 5.21 -1.71
CA THR A 15 -10.48 5.91 -1.09
C THR A 15 -10.17 7.33 -0.66
N LYS A 16 -8.87 7.64 -0.48
CA LYS A 16 -8.41 8.98 -0.12
C LYS A 16 -6.98 9.19 -0.59
N ILE A 17 -6.69 10.39 -1.09
CA ILE A 17 -5.34 10.87 -1.35
C ILE A 17 -5.08 12.10 -0.47
N ILE A 18 -3.93 12.13 0.21
CA ILE A 18 -3.52 13.24 1.08
C ILE A 18 -2.17 13.73 0.59
N ASP A 19 -2.09 15.01 0.22
CA ASP A 19 -0.81 15.68 -0.02
C ASP A 19 -0.14 15.97 1.32
N GLU A 20 1.04 15.37 1.55
CA GLU A 20 1.79 15.53 2.80
C GLU A 20 2.69 16.78 2.79
N VAL A 21 2.97 17.31 1.59
CA VAL A 21 3.88 18.44 1.36
C VAL A 21 3.37 19.33 0.21
N ASP A 22 3.69 20.62 0.27
CA ASP A 22 3.27 21.62 -0.74
C ASP A 22 3.84 21.38 -2.15
N THR A 23 4.89 20.56 -2.27
CA THR A 23 5.47 20.15 -3.56
C THR A 23 4.69 19.03 -4.25
N HIS A 24 3.70 18.41 -3.56
CA HIS A 24 2.83 17.35 -4.07
C HIS A 24 3.57 16.10 -4.59
N ASP A 25 4.85 15.94 -4.21
CA ASP A 25 5.70 14.80 -4.54
C ASP A 25 5.75 13.77 -3.41
N ILE A 26 5.08 14.03 -2.28
CA ILE A 26 4.85 13.05 -1.22
C ILE A 26 3.35 13.01 -0.94
N LYS A 27 2.73 11.86 -1.19
CA LYS A 27 1.30 11.64 -0.97
C LYS A 27 1.07 10.41 -0.12
N THR A 28 0.07 10.46 0.75
CA THR A 28 -0.48 9.28 1.42
C THR A 28 -1.72 8.80 0.68
N PHE A 29 -1.69 7.53 0.28
CA PHE A 29 -2.79 6.84 -0.39
C PHE A 29 -3.49 5.92 0.61
N ARG A 30 -4.78 6.15 0.84
CA ARG A 30 -5.62 5.28 1.66
C ARG A 30 -6.36 4.28 0.80
N LEU A 31 -6.07 3.00 1.00
CA LEU A 31 -6.61 1.90 0.23
C LEU A 31 -7.67 1.14 1.03
N ALA A 32 -8.80 0.83 0.40
CA ALA A 32 -9.80 -0.10 0.94
C ALA A 32 -9.89 -1.33 0.06
N PHE A 33 -10.01 -2.51 0.68
CA PHE A 33 -10.22 -3.75 -0.07
C PHE A 33 -11.61 -3.80 -0.68
N LEU A 34 -11.67 -4.24 -1.94
CA LEU A 34 -12.95 -4.48 -2.61
C LEU A 34 -13.64 -5.74 -2.06
N ASN A 35 -12.87 -6.70 -1.54
CA ASN A 35 -13.39 -7.94 -0.96
C ASN A 35 -13.17 -7.98 0.55
N LYS A 36 -14.23 -8.28 1.32
CA LYS A 36 -14.16 -8.39 2.79
C LYS A 36 -13.29 -9.53 3.30
N GLU A 37 -13.19 -10.63 2.55
CA GLU A 37 -12.29 -11.73 2.88
C GLU A 37 -10.82 -11.30 2.77
N ASP A 38 -10.48 -10.47 1.79
CA ASP A 38 -9.12 -9.97 1.59
C ASP A 38 -8.72 -9.04 2.74
N GLU A 39 -9.63 -8.14 3.12
CA GLU A 39 -9.49 -7.25 4.28
C GLU A 39 -9.29 -8.03 5.58
N ALA A 40 -10.11 -9.06 5.81
CA ALA A 40 -10.03 -9.88 7.02
C ALA A 40 -8.69 -10.63 7.11
N ASN A 41 -8.16 -11.09 5.96
CA ASN A 41 -6.93 -11.87 5.89
C ASN A 41 -5.66 -11.02 5.84
N PHE A 42 -5.76 -9.73 5.49
CA PHE A 42 -4.60 -8.84 5.47
C PHE A 42 -4.23 -8.39 6.90
N LYS A 43 -3.47 -9.23 7.61
CA LYS A 43 -2.97 -8.96 8.97
C LYS A 43 -1.49 -8.65 8.93
N TYR A 44 -1.11 -7.45 9.32
CA TYR A 44 0.28 -6.98 9.31
C TYR A 44 0.71 -6.47 10.68
N LEU A 45 2.02 -6.41 10.87
CA LEU A 45 2.70 -5.85 12.04
C LEU A 45 3.50 -4.60 11.63
N PRO A 46 3.81 -3.70 12.58
CA PRO A 46 4.64 -2.53 12.28
C PRO A 46 5.99 -2.93 11.69
N GLY A 47 6.46 -2.15 10.70
CA GLY A 47 7.72 -2.40 9.99
C GLY A 47 7.59 -3.30 8.75
N GLN A 48 6.41 -3.85 8.46
CA GLN A 48 6.15 -4.59 7.22
C GLN A 48 5.83 -3.67 6.03
N PHE A 49 5.93 -4.24 4.84
CA PHE A 49 5.62 -3.57 3.58
C PHE A 49 4.64 -4.39 2.74
N ALA A 50 4.12 -3.80 1.67
CA ALA A 50 3.32 -4.49 0.66
C ALA A 50 3.80 -4.10 -0.74
N GLU A 51 3.56 -4.97 -1.72
CA GLU A 51 3.73 -4.66 -3.13
C GLU A 51 2.48 -3.95 -3.64
N LEU A 52 2.61 -2.72 -4.10
CA LEU A 52 1.53 -1.99 -4.79
C LEU A 52 1.64 -2.23 -6.29
N SER A 53 0.62 -2.83 -6.88
CA SER A 53 0.57 -3.17 -8.30
C SER A 53 -0.27 -2.18 -9.08
N ILE A 54 0.34 -1.49 -10.04
CA ILE A 54 -0.34 -0.57 -10.95
C ILE A 54 -0.47 -1.23 -12.32
N TYR A 55 -1.70 -1.34 -12.83
CA TYR A 55 -2.00 -2.05 -14.07
C TYR A 55 -1.19 -1.50 -15.25
N GLY A 56 -0.44 -2.37 -15.92
CA GLY A 56 0.42 -2.02 -17.05
C GLY A 56 1.70 -1.25 -16.70
N LYS A 57 2.00 -1.05 -15.40
CA LYS A 57 3.22 -0.37 -14.92
C LYS A 57 4.10 -1.24 -14.04
N GLY A 58 3.56 -2.31 -13.47
CA GLY A 58 4.29 -3.26 -12.63
C GLY A 58 3.93 -3.12 -11.16
N GLU A 59 4.84 -3.54 -10.29
CA GLU A 59 4.67 -3.49 -8.83
C GLU A 59 5.88 -2.85 -8.15
N SER A 60 5.67 -2.28 -6.97
CA SER A 60 6.74 -1.71 -6.15
C SER A 60 6.50 -1.97 -4.66
N PRO A 61 7.56 -2.32 -3.90
CA PRO A 61 7.46 -2.52 -2.47
C PRO A 61 7.39 -1.17 -1.75
N ILE A 62 6.34 -0.97 -0.97
CA ILE A 62 6.10 0.25 -0.20
C ILE A 62 5.75 -0.12 1.25
N GLY A 63 6.39 0.56 2.20
CA GLY A 63 6.11 0.38 3.64
C GLY A 63 4.67 0.73 3.99
N ILE A 64 4.06 -0.06 4.87
CA ILE A 64 2.70 0.21 5.35
C ILE A 64 2.77 1.37 6.37
N ALA A 65 2.01 2.43 6.13
CA ALA A 65 2.01 3.65 6.92
C ALA A 65 0.86 3.76 7.94
N SER A 66 -0.18 2.93 7.82
CA SER A 66 -1.28 2.86 8.81
C SER A 66 -0.95 1.96 10.00
N SER A 67 -1.54 2.23 11.16
CA SER A 67 -1.44 1.33 12.32
C SER A 67 -2.25 0.05 12.09
N PRO A 68 -1.74 -1.15 12.46
CA PRO A 68 -2.51 -2.40 12.43
C PRO A 68 -3.80 -2.36 13.25
N THR A 69 -3.93 -1.41 14.18
CA THR A 69 -5.13 -1.20 15.00
C THR A 69 -6.21 -0.37 14.29
N GLN A 70 -5.87 0.29 13.18
CA GLN A 70 -6.84 1.03 12.36
C GLN A 70 -7.45 0.06 11.34
N THR A 71 -8.76 -0.11 11.38
CA THR A 71 -9.50 -1.04 10.52
C THR A 71 -10.24 -0.32 9.41
N GLY A 72 -10.53 -1.02 8.30
CA GLY A 72 -11.29 -0.47 7.17
C GLY A 72 -10.43 0.09 6.05
N TYR A 73 -9.15 0.35 6.30
CA TYR A 73 -8.22 0.87 5.30
C TYR A 73 -6.76 0.51 5.62
N ILE A 74 -5.91 0.67 4.61
CA ILE A 74 -4.45 0.62 4.74
C ILE A 74 -3.86 1.86 4.08
N GLU A 75 -2.87 2.48 4.70
CA GLU A 75 -2.21 3.67 4.16
C GLU A 75 -0.80 3.39 3.69
N PHE A 76 -0.40 4.09 2.63
CA PHE A 76 0.94 4.09 2.07
C PHE A 76 1.35 5.52 1.76
N THR A 77 2.40 6.01 2.44
CA THR A 77 3.01 7.31 2.13
C THR A 77 4.12 7.09 1.13
N VAL A 78 4.01 7.70 -0.04
CA VAL A 78 4.88 7.44 -1.18
C VAL A 78 5.47 8.74 -1.69
N GLN A 79 6.78 8.77 -1.88
CA GLN A 79 7.44 9.82 -2.63
C GLN A 79 7.45 9.50 -4.12
N ARG A 80 7.09 10.47 -4.96
CA ARG A 80 7.16 10.40 -6.42
C ARG A 80 8.62 10.27 -6.84
N ALA A 81 9.04 9.05 -7.20
CA ALA A 81 10.38 8.84 -7.74
C ALA A 81 10.40 9.13 -9.24
N GLY A 82 11.43 9.83 -9.70
CA GLY A 82 11.71 10.03 -11.13
C GLY A 82 10.76 10.98 -11.84
N ALA A 83 10.62 12.21 -11.35
CA ALA A 83 9.82 13.28 -11.99
C ALA A 83 10.12 13.51 -13.49
N VAL A 84 11.28 13.05 -13.98
CA VAL A 84 11.75 13.19 -15.37
C VAL A 84 11.66 11.86 -16.16
N VAL A 85 11.40 10.72 -15.50
CA VAL A 85 11.38 9.39 -16.13
C VAL A 85 9.96 8.81 -16.09
N PRO A 86 9.19 8.89 -17.18
CA PRO A 86 7.88 8.26 -17.25
C PRO A 86 7.99 6.74 -17.13
N GLY A 87 7.00 6.12 -16.49
CA GLY A 87 6.87 4.65 -16.43
C GLY A 87 7.25 4.00 -15.11
N LEU A 88 7.78 4.73 -14.12
CA LEU A 88 7.96 4.21 -12.77
C LEU A 88 6.62 4.04 -12.05
N VAL A 89 6.49 2.97 -11.25
CA VAL A 89 5.26 2.62 -10.51
C VAL A 89 4.83 3.74 -9.57
N THR A 90 5.77 4.37 -8.84
CA THR A 90 5.46 5.46 -7.91
C THR A 90 5.00 6.72 -8.65
N SER A 91 5.58 7.03 -9.81
CA SER A 91 5.11 8.14 -10.66
C SER A 91 3.69 7.87 -11.16
N ALA A 92 3.43 6.67 -11.68
CA ALA A 92 2.09 6.27 -12.13
C ALA A 92 1.05 6.27 -11.01
N LEU A 93 1.41 5.88 -9.79
CA LEU A 93 0.54 5.95 -8.61
C LEU A 93 0.15 7.41 -8.29
N HIS A 94 1.06 8.36 -8.45
CA HIS A 94 0.79 9.78 -8.20
C HIS A 94 -0.10 10.45 -9.25
N ASP A 95 -0.25 9.82 -10.41
CA ASP A 95 -1.12 10.27 -11.50
C ASP A 95 -2.52 9.64 -11.43
N LEU A 96 -2.80 8.81 -10.40
CA LEU A 96 -4.13 8.26 -10.13
C LEU A 96 -4.96 9.20 -9.25
N ASP A 97 -6.28 9.10 -9.41
CA ASP A 97 -7.27 9.80 -8.62
C ASP A 97 -7.94 8.86 -7.60
N GLU A 98 -8.65 9.45 -6.63
CA GLU A 98 -9.57 8.72 -5.76
C GLU A 98 -10.61 7.94 -6.58
N GLY A 99 -10.93 6.72 -6.15
CA GLY A 99 -11.76 5.76 -6.87
C GLY A 99 -10.98 4.85 -7.84
N ALA A 100 -9.70 5.12 -8.10
CA ALA A 100 -8.88 4.24 -8.92
C ALA A 100 -8.63 2.89 -8.23
N LYS A 101 -8.61 1.82 -9.03
CA LYS A 101 -8.40 0.45 -8.58
C LYS A 101 -6.97 -0.01 -8.88
N ILE A 102 -6.33 -0.59 -7.89
CA ILE A 102 -4.97 -1.12 -7.97
C ILE A 102 -4.89 -2.49 -7.30
N GLY A 103 -3.74 -3.15 -7.39
CA GLY A 103 -3.47 -4.39 -6.66
C GLY A 103 -2.62 -4.15 -5.42
N ILE A 104 -2.85 -4.94 -4.37
CA ILE A 104 -1.96 -5.05 -3.22
C ILE A 104 -1.55 -6.51 -2.99
N ARG A 105 -0.27 -6.72 -2.69
CA ARG A 105 0.28 -8.02 -2.33
C ARG A 105 1.04 -7.94 -1.01
N GLY A 106 0.77 -8.85 -0.10
CA GLY A 106 1.40 -8.92 1.20
C GLY A 106 0.41 -9.18 2.34
N PRO A 107 0.75 -8.77 3.57
CA PRO A 107 2.00 -8.07 3.94
C PRO A 107 3.25 -8.94 3.76
N LEU A 108 4.39 -8.30 3.56
CA LEU A 108 5.70 -8.91 3.34
C LEU A 108 6.74 -8.30 4.29
N GLY A 109 7.89 -8.98 4.41
CA GLY A 109 8.97 -8.58 5.31
C GLY A 109 8.74 -9.01 6.76
N ASN A 110 9.80 -8.94 7.56
CA ASN A 110 9.73 -9.18 9.00
C ASN A 110 9.22 -7.94 9.71
N SER A 111 8.49 -8.12 10.82
CA SER A 111 8.08 -7.02 11.67
C SER A 111 9.29 -6.38 12.37
N TRP A 112 9.14 -5.11 12.73
CA TRP A 112 10.06 -4.49 13.66
C TRP A 112 9.95 -5.19 15.03
N PRO A 113 11.05 -5.55 15.68
CA PRO A 113 11.04 -6.25 16.97
C PRO A 113 10.58 -5.31 18.07
N ILE A 114 9.25 -5.25 18.27
CA ILE A 114 8.62 -4.32 19.21
C ILE A 114 8.93 -4.70 20.66
N GLU A 115 9.35 -5.94 20.92
CA GLU A 115 9.71 -6.41 22.27
C GLU A 115 10.90 -5.62 22.85
N PHE A 116 11.78 -5.03 22.02
CA PHE A 116 12.84 -4.14 22.52
C PHE A 116 12.32 -2.86 23.19
N LEU A 117 11.04 -2.51 22.98
CA LEU A 117 10.39 -1.35 23.58
C LEU A 117 9.66 -1.72 24.89
N GLU A 118 9.47 -3.00 25.16
CA GLU A 118 8.87 -3.48 26.41
C GLU A 118 9.92 -3.42 27.53
N LYS A 119 9.55 -2.79 28.66
CA LYS A 119 10.44 -2.60 29.83
C LYS A 119 10.46 -3.80 30.75
#